data_AF-A0A376MI92-F1
#
_entry.id   AF-A0A376MI92-F1
#
_cell.length_a   1.000
_cell.length_b   1.000
_cell.length_c   1.000
_cell.angle_alpha   90.00
_cell.angle_beta   90.00
_cell.angle_gamma   90.00
#
_symmetry.space_group_name_H-M   'P 1'
#
loop_
_entity.id
_entity.type
_entity.pdbx_description
1 polymer ?
#
loop_
_entity_poly.entity_id
_entity_poly.type
_entity_poly.pdbx_seq_one_letter_code
_entity_poly.pdbx_strand_id
1 'polypeptide(L)'
;MPAVPQKVMGPARIRQELNQKGISREATEKAMRECDIDWCALARDQATRKYGEPLPTVFSEKVKIQRFLLYRGYLMEDIQDIWRNFAD
;
A
#
# COMPACT_ATOMS: atom_id res chain seq x y z
N MET A 1 -8.29 22.65 7.00
CA MET A 1 -7.85 21.33 7.50
C MET A 1 -6.62 20.92 6.71
N PRO A 2 -5.42 20.79 7.31
CA PRO A 2 -4.25 20.39 6.54
C PRO A 2 -4.37 18.91 6.20
N ALA A 3 -4.54 18.61 4.92
CA ALA A 3 -4.35 17.28 4.38
C ALA A 3 -2.94 16.83 4.73
N VAL A 4 -2.82 15.93 5.70
CA VAL A 4 -1.56 15.26 6.00
C VAL A 4 -1.14 14.59 4.70
N PRO A 5 0.04 14.89 4.14
CA PRO A 5 0.50 14.20 2.95
C PRO A 5 0.66 12.73 3.38
N GLN A 6 -0.32 11.89 3.02
CA GLN A 6 -0.25 10.45 3.20
C GLN A 6 0.94 10.00 2.37
N LYS A 7 2.09 9.93 3.02
CA LYS A 7 3.35 9.52 2.44
C LYS A 7 3.13 8.05 2.07
N VAL A 8 2.82 7.83 0.80
CA VAL A 8 2.58 6.56 0.10
C VAL A 8 3.67 5.53 0.42
N MET A 9 3.52 4.88 1.57
CA MET A 9 4.49 3.94 2.10
C MET A 9 3.76 2.84 2.84
N GLY A 10 4.08 1.59 2.50
CA GLY A 10 3.36 0.43 3.03
C GLY A 10 3.41 0.33 4.56
N PRO A 11 2.58 -0.54 5.14
CA PRO A 11 2.34 -0.61 6.59
C PRO A 11 3.63 -0.79 7.40
N ALA A 12 4.63 -1.46 6.84
CA ALA A 12 5.95 -1.62 7.45
C ALA A 12 6.70 -0.29 7.66
N ARG A 13 6.61 0.64 6.70
CA ARG A 13 7.24 1.96 6.79
C ARG A 13 6.46 2.91 7.69
N ILE A 14 5.13 2.84 7.68
CA ILE A 14 4.30 3.62 8.61
C ILE A 14 4.60 3.22 10.05
N ARG A 15 4.73 1.92 10.34
CA ARG A 15 5.18 1.43 11.66
C ARG A 15 6.53 2.01 12.07
N GLN A 16 7.51 2.05 11.14
CA GLN A 16 8.83 2.60 11.40
C GLN A 16 8.83 4.12 11.66
N GLU A 17 8.06 4.89 10.90
CA GLU A 17 7.93 6.34 11.09
C GLU A 17 7.21 6.67 12.40
N LEU A 18 6.14 5.94 12.73
CA LEU A 18 5.39 6.12 13.97
C LEU A 18 6.25 5.75 15.18
N ASN A 19 7.04 4.68 15.09
CA ASN A 19 7.98 4.29 16.13
C ASN A 19 9.08 5.35 16.34
N GLN A 20 9.64 5.90 15.26
CA GLN A 20 10.60 7.02 15.33
C GLN A 20 10.01 8.29 15.94
N LYS A 21 8.70 8.53 15.75
CA LYS A 21 7.98 9.66 16.37
C LYS A 21 7.64 9.42 17.85
N GLY A 22 8.02 8.27 18.42
CA GLY A 22 7.69 7.92 19.80
C GLY A 22 6.22 7.54 19.99
N ILE A 23 5.51 7.22 18.90
CA ILE A 23 4.11 6.79 18.98
C ILE A 23 4.10 5.31 19.39
N SER A 24 3.46 5.05 20.53
CA SER A 24 3.27 3.70 21.06
C SER A 24 2.66 2.78 19.99
N ARG A 25 3.11 1.53 19.99
CA ARG A 25 2.60 0.49 19.09
C ARG A 25 1.07 0.41 19.12
N GLU A 26 0.49 0.56 20.30
CA GLU A 26 -0.96 0.56 20.50
C GLU A 26 -1.66 1.72 19.78
N ALA A 27 -1.13 2.95 19.86
CA ALA A 27 -1.64 4.10 19.12
C ALA A 27 -1.42 3.96 17.61
N THR A 28 -0.36 3.28 17.20
CA THR A 28 -0.12 2.93 15.78
C THR A 28 -1.16 1.95 15.27
N GLU A 29 -1.41 0.85 15.98
CA GLU A 29 -2.41 -0.14 15.61
C GLU A 29 -3.82 0.45 15.65
N LYS A 30 -4.09 1.33 16.63
CA LYS A 30 -5.35 2.06 16.72
C LYS A 30 -5.53 3.03 15.56
N ALA A 31 -4.53 3.83 15.21
CA ALA A 31 -4.59 4.71 14.04
C ALA A 31 -4.70 3.92 12.72
N MET A 32 -4.04 2.77 12.60
CA MET A 32 -4.20 1.89 11.44
C MET A 32 -5.61 1.32 11.33
N ARG A 33 -6.24 0.99 12.46
CA ARG A 33 -7.61 0.46 12.53
C ARG A 33 -8.67 1.55 12.37
N GLU A 34 -8.46 2.73 12.96
CA GLU A 34 -9.38 3.88 12.84
C GLU A 34 -9.34 4.52 11.46
N CYS A 35 -8.21 4.42 10.76
CA CYS A 35 -8.04 5.07 9.47
C CYS A 35 -8.42 4.19 8.27
N ASP A 36 -8.93 2.96 8.49
CA ASP A 36 -9.37 1.99 7.46
C ASP A 36 -8.56 2.13 6.17
N ILE A 37 -7.23 2.02 6.31
CA ILE A 37 -6.33 2.39 5.24
C ILE A 37 -6.37 1.29 4.19
N ASP A 38 -6.95 1.61 3.04
CA ASP A 38 -6.92 0.75 1.85
C ASP A 38 -5.51 0.67 1.26
N TRP A 39 -4.68 -0.19 1.83
CA TRP A 39 -3.35 -0.49 1.32
C TRP A 39 -3.39 -1.01 -0.11
N CYS A 40 -4.41 -1.80 -0.44
CA CYS A 40 -4.71 -2.27 -1.78
C CYS A 40 -4.92 -1.10 -2.75
N ALA A 41 -5.78 -0.13 -2.42
CA ALA A 41 -6.03 1.04 -3.26
C ALA A 41 -4.78 1.91 -3.43
N LEU A 42 -4.00 2.10 -2.37
CA LEU A 42 -2.73 2.85 -2.42
C LEU A 42 -1.67 2.15 -3.29
N ALA A 43 -1.55 0.83 -3.16
CA ALA A 43 -0.65 0.03 -3.98
C ALA A 43 -1.09 0.06 -5.45
N ARG A 44 -2.40 0.01 -5.71
CA ARG A 44 -2.99 0.16 -7.04
C ARG A 44 -2.68 1.51 -7.66
N ASP A 45 -2.90 2.63 -6.96
CA ASP A 45 -2.61 3.98 -7.47
C ASP A 45 -1.13 4.10 -7.88
N GLN A 46 -0.21 3.56 -7.07
CA GLN A 46 1.21 3.53 -7.45
C GLN A 46 1.50 2.67 -8.67
N ALA A 47 0.88 1.50 -8.76
CA ALA A 47 1.05 0.62 -9.90
C ALA A 47 0.48 1.27 -11.17
N THR A 48 -0.70 1.88 -11.11
CA THR A 48 -1.34 2.54 -12.26
C THR A 48 -0.62 3.80 -12.69
N ARG A 49 -0.09 4.61 -11.77
CA ARG A 49 0.76 5.75 -12.12
C ARG A 49 2.04 5.35 -12.86
N LYS A 50 2.59 4.16 -12.56
CA LYS A 50 3.86 3.70 -13.14
C LYS A 50 3.67 2.87 -14.40
N TYR A 51 2.66 2.01 -14.44
CA TYR A 51 2.42 1.03 -15.50
C TYR A 51 1.20 1.36 -16.37
N GLY A 52 0.42 2.37 -16.01
CA GLY A 52 -0.84 2.72 -16.68
C GLY A 52 -2.04 1.93 -16.14
N GLU A 53 -3.24 2.38 -16.51
CA GLU A 53 -4.50 1.68 -16.26
C GLU A 53 -5.13 1.26 -17.61
N PRO A 54 -5.69 0.04 -17.74
CA PRO A 54 -5.74 -1.02 -16.74
C PRO A 54 -4.38 -1.67 -16.46
N LEU A 55 -4.19 -2.13 -15.22
CA LEU A 55 -2.97 -2.84 -14.84
C LEU A 55 -2.78 -4.07 -15.72
N PRO A 56 -1.56 -4.32 -16.21
CA PRO A 56 -1.31 -5.48 -17.04
C PRO A 56 -1.57 -6.76 -16.24
N THR A 57 -2.38 -7.64 -16.83
CA THR A 57 -2.76 -8.95 -16.27
C THR A 57 -1.80 -10.06 -16.70
N VAL A 58 -0.88 -9.74 -17.64
CA VAL A 58 0.16 -10.65 -18.12
C VAL A 58 1.09 -11.04 -16.96
N PHE A 59 1.35 -12.34 -16.81
CA PHE A 59 2.14 -12.88 -15.70
C PHE A 59 3.50 -12.17 -15.52
N SER A 60 4.25 -11.97 -16.61
CA SER A 60 5.55 -11.31 -16.59
C SER A 60 5.49 -9.86 -16.10
N GLU A 61 4.43 -9.12 -16.43
CA GLU A 61 4.25 -7.75 -15.98
C GLU A 61 3.71 -7.68 -14.56
N LYS A 62 2.80 -8.60 -14.21
CA LYS A 62 2.30 -8.77 -12.84
C LYS A 62 3.44 -9.00 -11.86
N VAL A 63 4.41 -9.86 -12.18
CA VAL A 63 5.60 -10.09 -11.34
C VAL A 63 6.46 -8.82 -11.21
N LYS A 64 6.58 -8.00 -12.26
CA LYS A 64 7.29 -6.71 -12.19
C LYS A 64 6.59 -5.75 -11.23
N ILE A 65 5.26 -5.64 -11.32
CA ILE A 65 4.45 -4.78 -10.44
C ILE A 65 4.52 -5.29 -9.00
N GLN A 66 4.39 -6.60 -8.78
CA GLN A 66 4.52 -7.22 -7.47
C GLN A 66 5.87 -6.91 -6.83
N ARG A 67 6.98 -7.12 -7.55
CA ARG A 67 8.32 -6.79 -7.07
C ARG A 67 8.46 -5.30 -6.77
N PHE A 68 7.91 -4.43 -7.61
CA PHE A 68 7.93 -2.98 -7.41
C PHE A 68 7.21 -2.56 -6.12
N LEU A 69 6.04 -3.13 -5.84
CA LEU A 69 5.25 -2.85 -4.65
C LEU A 69 5.86 -3.46 -3.38
N LEU A 70 6.39 -4.69 -3.45
CA LEU A 70 7.14 -5.31 -2.36
C LEU A 70 8.34 -4.44 -1.95
N TYR A 71 9.08 -3.89 -2.92
CA TYR A 71 10.20 -2.97 -2.65
C TYR A 71 9.77 -1.66 -1.98
N ARG A 72 8.52 -1.24 -2.20
CA ARG A 72 7.91 -0.08 -1.53
C ARG A 72 7.38 -0.40 -0.12
N GLY A 73 7.45 -1.66 0.29
CA GLY A 73 7.03 -2.14 1.61
C GLY A 73 5.55 -2.49 1.73
N TYR A 74 4.86 -2.71 0.61
CA TYR A 74 3.51 -3.29 0.59
C TYR A 74 3.59 -4.80 0.81
N LEU A 75 2.56 -5.38 1.43
CA LEU A 75 2.53 -6.81 1.69
C LEU A 75 2.04 -7.57 0.46
N MET A 76 2.46 -8.82 0.33
CA MET A 76 2.07 -9.65 -0.81
C MET A 76 0.56 -9.86 -0.87
N GLU A 77 -0.10 -9.94 0.28
CA GLU A 77 -1.56 -10.00 0.44
C GLU A 77 -2.26 -8.76 -0.16
N ASP A 78 -1.88 -7.54 0.25
CA ASP A 78 -2.44 -6.29 -0.31
C ASP A 78 -2.24 -6.23 -1.83
N ILE A 79 -1.05 -6.62 -2.27
CA ILE A 79 -0.67 -6.62 -3.68
C ILE A 79 -1.52 -7.61 -4.47
N GLN A 80 -1.72 -8.83 -3.97
CA GLN A 80 -2.59 -9.81 -4.63
C GLN A 80 -4.04 -9.34 -4.67
N ASP A 81 -4.47 -8.66 -3.61
CA ASP A 81 -5.83 -8.13 -3.50
C ASP A 81 -6.15 -7.11 -4.60
N ILE A 82 -5.15 -6.35 -5.07
CA ILE A 82 -5.30 -5.43 -6.22
C ILE A 82 -5.92 -6.14 -7.41
N TRP A 83 -5.46 -7.35 -7.75
CA TRP A 83 -6.01 -8.12 -8.88
C TRP A 83 -7.22 -8.97 -8.50
N ARG A 84 -7.43 -9.26 -7.21
CA ARG A 84 -8.55 -10.08 -6.71
C ARG A 84 -9.85 -9.27 -6.64
N ASN A 85 -9.75 -7.97 -6.34
CA ASN A 85 -10.86 -7.02 -6.31
C ASN A 85 -11.30 -6.51 -7.69
N PHE A 86 -10.70 -6.95 -8.81
CA PHE A 86 -11.18 -6.66 -10.18
C PHE A 86 -12.24 -7.66 -10.68
N ALA A 87 -12.73 -8.56 -9.82
CA ALA A 87 -13.71 -9.58 -10.17
C ALA A 87 -15.14 -9.27 -9.67
N ASP A 88 -15.41 -8.03 -9.23
CA ASP A 88 -16.77 -7.53 -8.97
C ASP A 88 -17.23 -6.62 -10.11
#